data_AF-A0A3N1GC10-F1
#
_entry.id   AF-A0A3N1GC10-F1
#
_cell.length_a   1.000
_cell.length_b   1.000
_cell.length_c   1.000
_cell.angle_alpha   90.00
_cell.angle_beta   90.00
_cell.angle_gamma   90.00
#
_symmetry.space_group_name_H-M   'P 1'
#
loop_
_entity.id
_entity.type
_entity.pdbx_description
1 polymer ?
#
loop_
_entity_poly.entity_id
_entity_poly.type
_entity_poly.pdbx_seq_one_letter_code
_entity_poly.pdbx_strand_id
1 'polypeptide(L)'
;MSTNPLVAQSHDSTTWSTGLGLVGDAADITAGIRGNSWVDASLGGVGASLDMLSLAIDPLGTLASWGVAWLMEHVQPLKDALDWLAGNADEVAAHATTWTNVAAFTDQARQDYADRLRAEVSGWFGASGDAYREHATMHLNTLEGIATAARGISYAVEGAGLLVALVRGIVRDLIAEFIGTLAARLPQWLAEAGLTLGLATPLVISQVATLVTRWVDKIQHFIRALLNSLRRLHPMLDNLAEILTKLRRRPTANTSPPHEFRPDFPHGSDFIDDGEGFSERAADAYRRIRESPADTPAVAANTGIDPRIVEGMRQNLFVQQHDVALGPDQVERGYFTPHDDIADLWEGATRGTLDAEDISRFRDLAAHEYVENKLMEAGLPYRSAHPDAFDADGVNILSRDHPGAHDLAPNRWRPEAPFQHWRKFGLDGSALRMSDDLSNLDEIVDATLRGLGR
;
A
#
# COMPACT_ATOMS: atom_id res chain seq x y z
N MET A 1 2.52 8.59 40.54
CA MET A 1 1.14 8.10 40.34
C MET A 1 1.19 6.58 40.23
N SER A 2 0.29 5.86 40.89
CA SER A 2 0.30 4.39 40.97
C SER A 2 -0.38 3.79 39.74
N THR A 3 0.29 2.87 39.03
CA THR A 3 -0.26 2.15 37.88
C THR A 3 -1.18 1.00 38.33
N ASN A 4 -2.32 0.84 37.67
CA ASN A 4 -3.32 -0.19 37.96
C ASN A 4 -2.89 -1.54 37.35
N PRO A 5 -2.71 -2.62 38.13
CA PRO A 5 -2.23 -3.91 37.64
C PRO A 5 -3.27 -4.73 36.83
N LEU A 6 -4.48 -4.20 36.61
CA LEU A 6 -5.57 -4.86 35.87
C LEU A 6 -5.90 -4.19 34.53
N VAL A 7 -5.17 -3.14 34.14
CA VAL A 7 -5.30 -2.47 32.84
C VAL A 7 -4.06 -2.79 32.02
N ALA A 8 -4.23 -3.57 30.95
CA ALA A 8 -3.16 -3.79 29.99
C ALA A 8 -2.90 -2.46 29.25
N GLN A 9 -1.66 -1.97 29.28
CA GLN A 9 -1.27 -0.85 28.43
C GLN A 9 -1.36 -1.32 26.96
N SER A 10 -2.02 -0.53 26.11
CA SER A 10 -2.00 -0.75 24.67
C SER A 10 -0.57 -0.57 24.18
N HIS A 11 -0.01 -1.64 23.61
CA HIS A 11 1.24 -1.57 22.87
C HIS A 11 0.97 -0.95 21.51
N ASP A 12 1.68 0.13 21.19
CA ASP A 12 1.75 0.72 19.86
C ASP A 12 2.21 -0.31 18.83
N SER A 13 1.47 -0.43 17.73
CA SER A 13 1.81 -1.31 16.61
C SER A 13 2.55 -0.61 15.47
N THR A 14 2.81 0.69 15.55
CA THR A 14 3.53 1.46 14.52
C THR A 14 4.56 2.39 15.13
N THR A 15 5.78 1.87 15.19
CA THR A 15 7.03 2.56 15.54
C THR A 15 8.04 2.33 14.40
N TRP A 16 9.31 2.72 14.55
CA TRP A 16 10.46 2.25 13.72
C TRP A 16 10.41 0.74 13.35
N SER A 17 9.68 -0.04 14.15
CA SER A 17 9.22 -1.41 13.93
C SER A 17 8.41 -1.67 12.66
N THR A 18 7.80 -0.70 11.95
CA THR A 18 7.05 -0.99 10.70
C THR A 18 7.98 -1.50 9.59
N GLY A 19 9.24 -1.07 9.57
CA GLY A 19 10.25 -1.62 8.66
C GLY A 19 10.62 -3.06 9.00
N LEU A 20 10.83 -3.32 10.29
CA LEU A 20 11.03 -4.69 10.81
C LEU A 20 9.76 -5.54 10.68
N GLY A 21 8.58 -4.91 10.70
CA GLY A 21 7.27 -5.51 10.55
C GLY A 21 7.01 -5.93 9.12
N LEU A 22 7.27 -5.07 8.13
CA LEU A 22 7.20 -5.45 6.71
C LEU A 22 8.24 -6.51 6.33
N VAL A 23 9.44 -6.46 6.93
CA VAL A 23 10.46 -7.52 6.78
C VAL A 23 9.96 -8.82 7.42
N GLY A 24 9.36 -8.74 8.61
CA GLY A 24 8.73 -9.84 9.32
C GLY A 24 7.57 -10.46 8.54
N ASP A 25 6.64 -9.65 8.05
CA ASP A 25 5.51 -10.03 7.21
C ASP A 25 6.01 -10.70 5.92
N ALA A 26 7.04 -10.14 5.27
CA ALA A 26 7.66 -10.76 4.11
C ALA A 26 8.30 -12.11 4.47
N ALA A 27 8.95 -12.22 5.63
CA ALA A 27 9.55 -13.45 6.12
C ALA A 27 8.49 -14.51 6.44
N ASP A 28 7.39 -14.15 7.08
CA ASP A 28 6.28 -15.03 7.44
C ASP A 28 5.54 -15.53 6.19
N ILE A 29 5.25 -14.63 5.24
CA ILE A 29 4.65 -15.02 3.95
C ILE A 29 5.62 -15.94 3.19
N THR A 30 6.91 -15.59 3.12
CA THR A 30 7.95 -16.41 2.48
C THR A 30 8.06 -17.79 3.14
N ALA A 31 8.02 -17.85 4.46
CA ALA A 31 8.04 -19.09 5.22
C ALA A 31 6.78 -19.93 4.97
N GLY A 32 5.60 -19.29 4.89
CA GLY A 32 4.34 -19.95 4.54
C GLY A 32 4.34 -20.53 3.12
N ILE A 33 4.90 -19.80 2.16
CA ILE A 33 5.08 -20.27 0.77
C ILE A 33 6.03 -21.47 0.75
N ARG A 34 7.21 -21.34 1.39
CA ARG A 34 8.21 -22.41 1.48
C ARG A 34 7.70 -23.65 2.22
N GLY A 35 6.86 -23.44 3.23
CA GLY A 35 6.20 -24.50 4.00
C GLY A 35 5.03 -25.18 3.28
N ASN A 36 4.75 -24.81 2.02
CA ASN A 36 3.66 -25.35 1.21
C ASN A 36 2.26 -25.17 1.83
N SER A 37 2.06 -24.16 2.69
CA SER A 37 0.77 -23.90 3.36
C SER A 37 -0.38 -23.59 2.38
N TRP A 38 -0.03 -23.14 1.18
CA TRP A 38 -0.95 -22.85 0.09
C TRP A 38 -1.38 -24.10 -0.70
N VAL A 39 -0.65 -25.21 -0.59
CA VAL A 39 -0.94 -26.45 -1.34
C VAL A 39 -2.14 -27.16 -0.73
N ASP A 40 -3.07 -27.61 -1.59
CA ASP A 40 -4.22 -28.40 -1.16
C ASP A 40 -3.76 -29.73 -0.54
N ALA A 41 -4.26 -30.05 0.66
CA ALA A 41 -3.88 -31.23 1.40
C ALA A 41 -4.18 -32.54 0.64
N SER A 42 -5.14 -32.52 -0.31
CA SER A 42 -5.46 -33.68 -1.15
C SER A 42 -4.35 -34.05 -2.13
N LEU A 43 -3.38 -33.16 -2.38
CA LEU A 43 -2.22 -33.43 -3.22
C LEU A 43 -1.07 -34.11 -2.46
N GLY A 44 -1.19 -34.25 -1.13
CA GLY A 44 -0.13 -34.76 -0.26
C GLY A 44 1.00 -33.74 -0.09
N GLY A 45 1.54 -33.59 1.12
CA GLY A 45 2.65 -32.66 1.38
C GLY A 45 3.80 -32.91 0.43
N VAL A 46 4.18 -31.89 -0.35
CA VAL A 46 5.22 -31.97 -1.38
C VAL A 46 6.57 -32.26 -0.71
N GLY A 47 6.91 -33.54 -0.60
CA GLY A 47 8.26 -34.04 -0.34
C GLY A 47 8.83 -34.55 -1.66
N ALA A 48 9.86 -33.85 -2.13
CA ALA A 48 10.63 -34.07 -3.37
C ALA A 48 10.47 -35.44 -4.06
N SER A 49 9.95 -35.43 -5.29
CA SER A 49 10.26 -36.44 -6.31
C SER A 49 10.72 -35.72 -7.58
N LEU A 50 11.97 -35.26 -7.59
CA LEU A 50 12.64 -34.77 -8.79
C LEU A 50 13.28 -35.96 -9.50
N ASP A 51 12.45 -36.73 -10.21
CA ASP A 51 12.87 -37.63 -11.28
C ASP A 51 11.68 -37.79 -12.23
N MET A 52 11.46 -36.80 -13.08
CA MET A 52 10.41 -36.87 -14.12
C MET A 52 10.93 -36.42 -15.48
N LEU A 53 12.04 -37.01 -15.92
CA LEU A 53 12.25 -37.20 -17.35
C LEU A 53 11.30 -38.29 -17.84
N SER A 54 10.07 -37.90 -18.18
CA SER A 54 9.16 -38.80 -18.88
C SER A 54 9.48 -38.78 -20.36
N LEU A 55 10.00 -39.89 -20.85
CA LEU A 55 9.95 -40.24 -22.26
C LEU A 55 8.50 -40.05 -22.75
N ALA A 56 8.35 -39.34 -23.87
CA ALA A 56 7.07 -39.10 -24.49
C ALA A 56 6.51 -40.42 -25.05
N ILE A 57 5.81 -41.17 -24.20
CA ILE A 57 4.90 -42.21 -24.64
C ILE A 57 3.55 -41.52 -24.80
N ASP A 58 3.01 -41.54 -26.02
CA ASP A 58 1.65 -41.08 -26.31
C ASP A 58 0.70 -42.28 -26.19
N PRO A 59 0.10 -42.52 -25.02
CA PRO A 59 -0.78 -43.65 -24.86
C PRO A 59 -2.07 -43.46 -25.68
N LEU A 60 -2.47 -42.22 -26.00
CA LEU A 60 -3.64 -41.94 -26.85
C LEU A 60 -3.38 -42.31 -28.31
N GLY A 61 -2.15 -42.14 -28.78
CA GLY A 61 -1.69 -42.64 -30.08
C GLY A 61 -1.88 -44.15 -30.23
N THR A 62 -1.81 -44.93 -29.14
CA THR A 62 -2.07 -46.38 -29.19
C THR A 62 -3.55 -46.72 -29.41
N LEU A 63 -4.49 -45.90 -28.93
CA LEU A 63 -5.93 -46.09 -29.19
C LEU A 63 -6.30 -45.83 -30.64
N ALA A 64 -5.70 -44.80 -31.26
CA ALA A 64 -5.89 -44.51 -32.68
C ALA A 64 -5.43 -45.66 -33.57
N SER A 65 -4.39 -46.40 -33.15
CA SER A 65 -3.89 -47.57 -33.90
C SER A 65 -4.85 -48.77 -33.90
N TRP A 66 -5.84 -48.81 -33.00
CA TRP A 66 -6.86 -49.86 -32.96
C TRP A 66 -8.06 -49.61 -33.90
N GLY A 67 -8.10 -48.46 -34.59
CA GLY A 67 -9.10 -48.20 -35.65
C GLY A 67 -10.53 -47.94 -35.15
N VAL A 68 -10.72 -47.57 -33.88
CA VAL A 68 -12.04 -47.41 -33.26
C VAL A 68 -12.44 -45.92 -33.19
N ALA A 69 -12.95 -45.39 -34.31
CA ALA A 69 -13.27 -43.95 -34.43
C ALA A 69 -14.29 -43.43 -33.40
N TRP A 70 -15.30 -44.22 -33.02
CA TRP A 70 -16.32 -43.82 -32.03
C TRP A 70 -15.77 -43.69 -30.61
N LEU A 71 -14.67 -44.38 -30.29
CA LEU A 71 -14.04 -44.33 -28.97
C LEU A 71 -13.23 -43.03 -28.82
N MET A 72 -12.69 -42.49 -29.92
CA MET A 72 -11.91 -41.26 -29.90
C MET A 72 -12.71 -40.06 -29.42
N GLU A 73 -13.98 -39.96 -29.80
CA GLU A 73 -14.89 -38.88 -29.33
C GLU A 73 -15.05 -38.89 -27.80
N HIS A 74 -15.04 -40.07 -27.19
CA HIS A 74 -15.20 -40.21 -25.73
C HIS A 74 -13.90 -39.98 -24.97
N VAL A 75 -12.75 -40.15 -25.62
CA VAL A 75 -11.42 -40.02 -25.01
C VAL A 75 -10.84 -38.61 -25.19
N GLN A 76 -11.36 -37.82 -26.14
CA GLN A 76 -10.92 -36.45 -26.39
C GLN A 76 -10.87 -35.55 -25.13
N PRO A 77 -11.85 -35.58 -24.19
CA PRO A 77 -11.76 -34.78 -22.96
C PRO A 77 -10.54 -35.07 -22.08
N LEU A 78 -10.00 -36.30 -22.14
CA LEU A 78 -8.80 -36.68 -21.41
C LEU A 78 -7.53 -36.14 -22.07
N LYS A 79 -7.53 -36.05 -23.40
CA LYS A 79 -6.46 -35.41 -24.18
C LYS A 79 -6.40 -33.91 -23.88
N ASP A 80 -7.55 -33.25 -23.94
CA ASP A 80 -7.65 -31.82 -23.68
C ASP A 80 -7.15 -31.49 -22.27
N ALA A 81 -7.41 -32.34 -21.27
CA ALA A 81 -6.89 -32.19 -19.92
C ALA A 81 -5.36 -32.29 -19.82
N LEU A 82 -4.72 -33.15 -20.63
CA LEU A 82 -3.26 -33.23 -20.72
C LEU A 82 -2.67 -31.98 -21.39
N ASP A 83 -3.34 -31.49 -22.44
CA ASP A 83 -2.93 -30.30 -23.19
C ASP A 83 -3.08 -29.03 -22.33
N TRP A 84 -4.09 -28.93 -21.46
CA TRP A 84 -4.21 -27.83 -20.49
C TRP A 84 -3.04 -27.74 -19.50
N LEU A 85 -2.41 -28.88 -19.19
CA LEU A 85 -1.24 -28.97 -18.31
C LEU A 85 0.08 -28.89 -19.07
N ALA A 86 0.03 -28.69 -20.40
CA ALA A 86 1.21 -28.51 -21.24
C ALA A 86 1.77 -27.08 -21.08
N GLY A 87 2.56 -26.87 -20.02
CA GLY A 87 3.36 -25.65 -19.81
C GLY A 87 4.85 -25.85 -20.11
N ASN A 88 5.60 -24.75 -20.09
CA ASN A 88 7.07 -24.73 -20.23
C ASN A 88 7.74 -24.71 -18.84
N ALA A 89 8.10 -25.89 -18.33
CA ALA A 89 8.70 -26.01 -17.00
C ALA A 89 10.08 -25.33 -16.91
N ASP A 90 10.86 -25.36 -17.99
CA ASP A 90 12.20 -24.74 -18.03
C ASP A 90 12.10 -23.21 -17.93
N GLU A 91 11.08 -22.61 -18.54
CA GLU A 91 10.82 -21.17 -18.44
C GLU A 91 10.37 -20.76 -17.03
N VAL A 92 9.52 -21.57 -16.38
CA VAL A 92 9.15 -21.36 -14.97
C VAL A 92 10.38 -21.45 -14.06
N ALA A 93 11.25 -22.44 -14.26
CA ALA A 93 12.50 -22.59 -13.51
C ALA A 93 13.46 -21.42 -13.75
N ALA A 94 13.54 -20.91 -14.98
CA ALA A 94 14.34 -19.73 -15.31
C ALA A 94 13.82 -18.47 -14.60
N HIS A 95 12.49 -18.28 -14.51
CA HIS A 95 11.89 -17.18 -13.77
C HIS A 95 12.15 -17.28 -12.25
N ALA A 96 12.02 -18.47 -11.66
CA ALA A 96 12.38 -18.69 -10.25
C ALA A 96 13.85 -18.35 -10.00
N THR A 97 14.75 -18.83 -10.86
CA THR A 97 16.19 -18.51 -10.79
C THR A 97 16.47 -17.01 -10.89
N THR A 98 15.73 -16.30 -11.73
CA THR A 98 15.84 -14.83 -11.85
C THR A 98 15.54 -14.15 -10.51
N TRP A 99 14.47 -14.54 -9.84
CA TRP A 99 14.12 -13.99 -8.52
C TRP A 99 15.11 -14.37 -7.43
N THR A 100 15.67 -15.58 -7.46
CA THR A 100 16.78 -15.99 -6.59
C THR A 100 18.01 -15.10 -6.79
N ASN A 101 18.38 -14.80 -8.04
CA ASN A 101 19.51 -13.94 -8.35
C ASN A 101 19.29 -12.50 -7.86
N VAL A 102 18.07 -11.96 -8.04
CA VAL A 102 17.70 -10.64 -7.51
C VAL A 102 17.86 -10.60 -5.99
N ALA A 103 17.32 -11.60 -5.29
CA ALA A 103 17.46 -11.67 -3.84
C ALA A 103 18.92 -11.75 -3.38
N ALA A 104 19.74 -12.58 -4.02
CA ALA A 104 21.15 -12.74 -3.70
C ALA A 104 21.94 -11.43 -3.93
N PHE A 105 21.68 -10.76 -5.06
CA PHE A 105 22.32 -9.48 -5.37
C PHE A 105 21.95 -8.40 -4.35
N THR A 106 20.66 -8.28 -4.00
CA THR A 106 20.21 -7.31 -3.00
C THR A 106 20.79 -7.60 -1.60
N ASP A 107 20.86 -8.87 -1.20
CA ASP A 107 21.46 -9.24 0.08
C ASP A 107 22.98 -8.98 0.09
N GLN A 108 23.68 -9.22 -1.02
CA GLN A 108 25.10 -8.86 -1.14
C GLN A 108 25.31 -7.35 -1.00
N ALA A 109 24.51 -6.54 -1.69
CA ALA A 109 24.58 -5.08 -1.57
C ALA A 109 24.32 -4.60 -0.13
N ARG A 110 23.38 -5.24 0.58
CA ARG A 110 23.13 -4.99 2.00
C ARG A 110 24.35 -5.33 2.86
N GLN A 111 24.98 -6.47 2.63
CA GLN A 111 26.18 -6.89 3.38
C GLN A 111 27.35 -5.92 3.13
N ASP A 112 27.61 -5.58 1.88
CA ASP A 112 28.65 -4.61 1.50
C ASP A 112 28.43 -3.26 2.16
N TYR A 113 27.18 -2.79 2.23
CA TYR A 113 26.85 -1.53 2.90
C TYR A 113 27.06 -1.63 4.42
N ALA A 114 26.64 -2.73 5.04
CA ALA A 114 26.85 -2.95 6.48
C ALA A 114 28.34 -3.01 6.84
N ASP A 115 29.16 -3.63 6.00
CA ASP A 115 30.60 -3.74 6.21
C ASP A 115 31.28 -2.36 6.11
N ARG A 116 30.92 -1.55 5.10
CA ARG A 116 31.40 -0.16 4.96
C ARG A 116 30.97 0.71 6.13
N LEU A 117 29.72 0.60 6.58
CA LEU A 117 29.23 1.33 7.75
C LEU A 117 30.09 1.05 8.99
N ARG A 118 30.44 -0.21 9.24
CA ARG A 118 31.31 -0.59 10.36
C ARG A 118 32.75 -0.10 10.17
N ALA A 119 33.29 -0.20 8.95
CA ALA A 119 34.68 0.15 8.68
C ALA A 119 34.94 1.67 8.69
N GLU A 120 34.04 2.45 8.09
CA GLU A 120 34.28 3.87 7.78
C GLU A 120 33.67 4.82 8.80
N VAL A 121 32.63 4.40 9.53
CA VAL A 121 31.83 5.27 10.43
C VAL A 121 32.01 4.90 11.92
N SER A 122 32.83 3.89 12.23
CA SER A 122 33.09 3.46 13.61
C SER A 122 33.75 4.55 14.48
N GLY A 123 34.49 5.48 13.88
CA GLY A 123 35.11 6.62 14.56
C GLY A 123 34.22 7.85 14.70
N TRP A 124 32.97 7.81 14.22
CA TRP A 124 32.04 8.95 14.32
C TRP A 124 31.29 8.89 15.64
N PHE A 125 31.63 9.82 16.53
CA PHE A 125 31.05 9.97 17.85
C PHE A 125 30.12 11.18 17.93
N GLY A 126 29.18 11.16 18.86
CA GLY A 126 28.18 12.21 19.05
C GLY A 126 26.93 12.02 18.19
N ALA A 127 25.94 12.87 18.41
CA ALA A 127 24.58 12.71 17.91
C ALA A 127 24.49 12.47 16.39
N SER A 128 25.32 13.15 15.58
CA SER A 128 25.33 12.98 14.13
C SER A 128 25.82 11.59 13.68
N GLY A 129 26.76 10.99 14.41
CA GLY A 129 27.23 9.62 14.13
C GLY A 129 26.18 8.57 14.50
N ASP A 130 25.44 8.80 15.59
CA ASP A 130 24.35 7.93 16.04
C ASP A 130 23.18 7.98 15.05
N ALA A 131 22.74 9.18 14.66
CA ALA A 131 21.69 9.41 13.67
C ALA A 131 22.02 8.76 12.31
N TYR A 132 23.24 8.93 11.81
CA TYR A 132 23.66 8.28 10.57
C TYR A 132 23.60 6.74 10.65
N ARG A 133 24.02 6.14 11.78
CA ARG A 133 23.94 4.68 11.98
C ARG A 133 22.50 4.20 12.06
N GLU A 134 21.60 4.97 12.67
CA GLU A 134 20.18 4.68 12.72
C GLU A 134 19.54 4.69 11.32
N HIS A 135 19.77 5.76 10.54
CA HIS A 135 19.33 5.85 9.15
C HIS A 135 19.91 4.71 8.29
N ALA A 136 21.21 4.42 8.42
CA ALA A 136 21.86 3.34 7.69
C ALA A 136 21.25 1.97 8.06
N THR A 137 20.90 1.75 9.33
CA THR A 137 20.21 0.53 9.79
C THR A 137 18.83 0.40 9.15
N MET A 138 18.08 1.50 9.02
CA MET A 138 16.79 1.51 8.34
C MET A 138 16.91 1.12 6.85
N HIS A 139 17.96 1.61 6.19
CA HIS A 139 18.24 1.26 4.79
C HIS A 139 18.66 -0.21 4.65
N LEU A 140 19.48 -0.73 5.58
CA LEU A 140 19.83 -2.15 5.64
C LEU A 140 18.59 -3.05 5.81
N ASN A 141 17.66 -2.67 6.69
CA ASN A 141 16.39 -3.38 6.88
C ASN A 141 15.51 -3.35 5.62
N THR A 142 15.53 -2.25 4.87
CA THR A 142 14.78 -2.13 3.61
C THR A 142 15.34 -3.07 2.54
N LEU A 143 16.68 -3.14 2.42
CA LEU A 143 17.34 -4.09 1.52
C LEU A 143 17.07 -5.55 1.94
N GLU A 144 17.03 -5.83 3.24
CA GLU A 144 16.66 -7.15 3.77
C GLU A 144 15.22 -7.53 3.40
N GLY A 145 14.28 -6.59 3.51
CA GLY A 145 12.88 -6.81 3.14
C GLY A 145 12.72 -7.09 1.65
N ILE A 146 13.41 -6.33 0.80
CA ILE A 146 13.41 -6.55 -0.66
C ILE A 146 14.01 -7.92 -1.00
N ALA A 147 15.15 -8.27 -0.41
CA ALA A 147 15.79 -9.57 -0.63
C ALA A 147 14.87 -10.72 -0.17
N THR A 148 14.18 -10.55 0.97
CA THR A 148 13.26 -11.55 1.51
C THR A 148 12.02 -11.72 0.64
N ALA A 149 11.38 -10.63 0.21
CA ALA A 149 10.23 -10.71 -0.68
C ALA A 149 10.61 -11.33 -2.05
N ALA A 150 11.77 -10.99 -2.61
CA ALA A 150 12.28 -11.61 -3.82
C ALA A 150 12.51 -13.13 -3.66
N ARG A 151 13.01 -13.59 -2.51
CA ARG A 151 13.07 -15.04 -2.19
C ARG A 151 11.70 -15.67 -2.12
N GLY A 152 10.73 -15.01 -1.48
CA GLY A 152 9.34 -15.47 -1.42
C GLY A 152 8.72 -15.68 -2.80
N ILE A 153 8.93 -14.73 -3.72
CA ILE A 153 8.47 -14.86 -5.11
C ILE A 153 9.16 -16.03 -5.81
N SER A 154 10.47 -16.21 -5.64
CA SER A 154 11.21 -17.36 -6.19
C SER A 154 10.59 -18.70 -5.74
N TYR A 155 10.38 -18.87 -4.43
CA TYR A 155 9.76 -20.08 -3.88
C TYR A 155 8.34 -20.31 -4.39
N ALA A 156 7.55 -19.25 -4.57
CA ALA A 156 6.20 -19.35 -5.12
C ALA A 156 6.22 -19.83 -6.57
N VAL A 157 7.09 -19.27 -7.41
CA VAL A 157 7.22 -19.65 -8.83
C VAL A 157 7.73 -21.08 -8.96
N GLU A 158 8.76 -21.44 -8.20
CA GLU A 158 9.31 -22.80 -8.16
C GLU A 158 8.25 -23.80 -7.68
N GLY A 159 7.61 -23.52 -6.55
CA GLY A 159 6.57 -24.38 -5.96
C GLY A 159 5.37 -24.56 -6.88
N ALA A 160 4.91 -23.50 -7.54
CA ALA A 160 3.84 -23.58 -8.55
C ALA A 160 4.25 -24.46 -9.74
N GLY A 161 5.48 -24.29 -10.25
CA GLY A 161 6.03 -25.13 -11.31
C GLY A 161 6.10 -26.60 -10.94
N LEU A 162 6.61 -26.92 -9.75
CA LEU A 162 6.67 -28.29 -9.22
C LEU A 162 5.26 -28.90 -9.05
N LEU A 163 4.30 -28.12 -8.56
CA LEU A 163 2.94 -28.59 -8.37
C LEU A 163 2.23 -28.90 -9.71
N VAL A 164 2.42 -28.05 -10.71
CA VAL A 164 1.92 -28.29 -12.08
C VAL A 164 2.57 -29.54 -12.67
N ALA A 165 3.89 -29.72 -12.50
CA ALA A 165 4.60 -30.90 -12.97
C ALA A 165 4.09 -32.20 -12.30
N LEU A 166 3.87 -32.17 -10.98
CA LEU A 166 3.29 -33.28 -10.24
C LEU A 166 1.91 -33.67 -10.77
N VAL A 167 1.00 -32.69 -10.89
CA VAL A 167 -0.38 -32.93 -11.36
C VAL A 167 -0.37 -33.43 -12.79
N ARG A 168 0.52 -32.91 -13.65
CA ARG A 168 0.71 -33.44 -15.01
C ARG A 168 1.16 -34.90 -15.00
N GLY A 169 2.07 -35.29 -14.11
CA GLY A 169 2.49 -36.67 -13.92
C GLY A 169 1.32 -37.58 -13.54
N ILE A 170 0.57 -37.19 -12.50
CA ILE A 170 -0.60 -37.94 -12.04
C ILE A 170 -1.64 -38.09 -13.17
N VAL A 171 -1.96 -37.01 -13.89
CA VAL A 171 -2.93 -37.06 -15.00
C VAL A 171 -2.45 -37.97 -16.11
N ARG A 172 -1.15 -37.92 -16.47
CA ARG A 172 -0.56 -38.84 -17.45
C ARG A 172 -0.72 -40.30 -17.00
N ASP A 173 -0.40 -40.61 -15.75
CA ASP A 173 -0.47 -41.98 -15.23
C ASP A 173 -1.91 -42.49 -15.18
N LEU A 174 -2.86 -41.63 -14.78
CA LEU A 174 -4.28 -41.95 -14.83
C LEU A 174 -4.75 -42.23 -16.26
N ILE A 175 -4.30 -41.45 -17.24
CA ILE A 175 -4.61 -41.68 -18.66
C ILE A 175 -4.00 -43.01 -19.13
N ALA A 176 -2.77 -43.33 -18.73
CA ALA A 176 -2.12 -44.60 -19.08
C ALA A 176 -2.89 -45.81 -18.49
N GLU A 177 -3.31 -45.73 -17.22
CA GLU A 177 -4.10 -46.78 -16.57
C GLU A 177 -5.50 -46.92 -17.20
N PHE A 178 -6.14 -45.80 -17.56
CA PHE A 178 -7.39 -45.81 -18.33
C PHE A 178 -7.24 -46.55 -19.66
N ILE A 179 -6.16 -46.28 -20.40
CA ILE A 179 -5.88 -46.90 -21.70
C ILE A 179 -5.58 -48.40 -21.54
N GLY A 180 -4.84 -48.79 -20.50
CA GLY A 180 -4.66 -50.20 -20.15
C GLY A 180 -5.99 -50.90 -19.83
N THR A 181 -6.90 -50.22 -19.13
CA THR A 181 -8.24 -50.73 -18.84
C THR A 181 -9.08 -50.89 -20.12
N LEU A 182 -9.01 -49.92 -21.03
CA LEU A 182 -9.64 -50.01 -22.35
C LEU A 182 -9.08 -51.19 -23.14
N ALA A 183 -7.75 -51.37 -23.18
CA ALA A 183 -7.10 -52.48 -23.88
C ALA A 183 -7.65 -53.85 -23.45
N ALA A 184 -7.83 -54.03 -22.14
CA ALA A 184 -8.31 -55.29 -21.57
C ALA A 184 -9.80 -55.54 -21.84
N ARG A 185 -10.64 -54.49 -21.89
CA ARG A 185 -12.10 -54.62 -22.03
C ARG A 185 -12.60 -54.53 -23.47
N LEU A 186 -11.86 -53.87 -24.35
CA LEU A 186 -12.25 -53.66 -25.73
C LEU A 186 -12.56 -54.97 -26.49
N PRO A 187 -11.80 -56.07 -26.34
CA PRO A 187 -12.14 -57.34 -26.98
C PRO A 187 -13.49 -57.89 -26.53
N GLN A 188 -13.81 -57.77 -25.24
CA GLN A 188 -15.09 -58.23 -24.69
C GLN A 188 -16.26 -57.41 -25.26
N TRP A 189 -16.12 -56.08 -25.32
CA TRP A 189 -17.14 -55.20 -25.88
C TRP A 189 -17.38 -55.43 -27.38
N LEU A 190 -16.32 -55.66 -28.16
CA LEU A 190 -16.42 -55.99 -29.57
C LEU A 190 -17.10 -57.35 -29.78
N ALA A 191 -16.77 -58.34 -28.94
CA ALA A 191 -17.43 -59.64 -28.98
C ALA A 191 -18.92 -59.53 -28.59
N GLU A 192 -19.26 -58.78 -27.54
CA GLU A 192 -20.64 -58.57 -27.09
C GLU A 192 -21.48 -57.86 -28.17
N ALA A 193 -20.97 -56.79 -28.78
CA ALA A 193 -21.63 -56.10 -29.87
C ALA A 193 -21.74 -56.98 -31.14
N GLY A 194 -20.69 -57.70 -31.49
CA GLY A 194 -20.65 -58.56 -32.70
C GLY A 194 -21.54 -59.80 -32.58
N LEU A 195 -21.46 -60.53 -31.46
CA LEU A 195 -22.25 -61.74 -31.21
C LEU A 195 -23.74 -61.44 -31.05
N THR A 196 -24.10 -60.23 -30.61
CA THR A 196 -25.51 -59.78 -30.55
C THR A 196 -25.98 -59.09 -31.81
N LEU A 197 -25.20 -59.14 -32.91
CA LEU A 197 -25.50 -58.50 -34.19
C LEU A 197 -25.80 -56.99 -34.06
N GLY A 198 -25.15 -56.33 -33.10
CA GLY A 198 -25.29 -54.90 -32.82
C GLY A 198 -26.37 -54.54 -31.79
N LEU A 199 -27.18 -55.49 -31.29
CA LEU A 199 -28.23 -55.19 -30.31
C LEU A 199 -27.68 -54.75 -28.95
N ALA A 200 -26.50 -55.23 -28.53
CA ALA A 200 -25.87 -54.80 -27.28
C ALA A 200 -25.07 -53.48 -27.38
N THR A 201 -24.99 -52.87 -28.56
CA THR A 201 -24.22 -51.62 -28.78
C THR A 201 -24.61 -50.49 -27.81
N PRO A 202 -25.90 -50.22 -27.52
CA PRO A 202 -26.27 -49.18 -26.56
C PRO A 202 -25.74 -49.47 -25.14
N LEU A 203 -25.73 -50.74 -24.73
CA LEU A 203 -25.21 -51.16 -23.43
C LEU A 203 -23.69 -50.95 -23.37
N VAL A 204 -22.96 -51.36 -24.41
CA VAL A 204 -21.51 -51.15 -24.51
C VAL A 204 -21.15 -49.66 -24.42
N ILE A 205 -21.87 -48.79 -25.15
CA ILE A 205 -21.68 -47.33 -25.08
C ILE A 205 -21.88 -46.83 -23.65
N SER A 206 -22.94 -47.27 -22.96
CA SER A 206 -23.19 -46.87 -21.58
C SER A 206 -22.08 -47.29 -20.61
N GLN A 207 -21.50 -48.48 -20.81
CA GLN A 207 -20.38 -48.98 -20.01
C GLN A 207 -19.10 -48.18 -20.25
N VAL A 208 -18.84 -47.81 -21.51
CA VAL A 208 -17.69 -46.97 -21.89
C VAL A 208 -17.84 -45.57 -21.33
N ALA A 209 -19.00 -44.94 -21.49
CA ALA A 209 -19.31 -43.64 -20.90
C ALA A 209 -19.11 -43.66 -19.38
N THR A 210 -19.65 -44.67 -18.69
CA THR A 210 -19.48 -44.83 -17.23
C THR A 210 -18.02 -45.03 -16.83
N LEU A 211 -17.22 -45.72 -17.64
CA LEU A 211 -15.78 -45.84 -17.40
C LEU A 211 -15.10 -44.48 -17.57
N VAL A 212 -15.32 -43.80 -18.69
CA VAL A 212 -14.75 -42.47 -18.99
C VAL A 212 -15.10 -41.47 -17.90
N THR A 213 -16.37 -41.36 -17.50
CA THR A 213 -16.81 -40.45 -16.44
C THR A 213 -16.04 -40.67 -15.14
N ARG A 214 -15.84 -41.92 -14.71
CA ARG A 214 -15.07 -42.22 -13.49
C ARG A 214 -13.62 -41.71 -13.57
N TRP A 215 -13.00 -41.77 -14.74
CA TRP A 215 -11.63 -41.29 -14.95
C TRP A 215 -11.57 -39.77 -15.04
N VAL A 216 -12.53 -39.16 -15.73
CA VAL A 216 -12.70 -37.71 -15.77
C VAL A 216 -12.89 -37.16 -14.36
N ASP A 217 -13.72 -37.79 -13.52
CA ASP A 217 -13.93 -37.36 -12.13
C ASP A 217 -12.64 -37.39 -11.30
N LYS A 218 -11.82 -38.44 -11.46
CA LYS A 218 -10.49 -38.52 -10.82
C LYS A 218 -9.56 -37.40 -11.28
N ILE A 219 -9.47 -37.15 -12.59
CA ILE A 219 -8.61 -36.09 -13.14
C ILE A 219 -9.10 -34.72 -12.70
N GLN A 220 -10.42 -34.47 -12.76
CA GLN A 220 -11.02 -33.23 -12.30
C GLN A 220 -10.75 -32.96 -10.83
N HIS A 221 -10.71 -33.99 -9.98
CA HIS A 221 -10.33 -33.85 -8.58
C HIS A 221 -8.93 -33.23 -8.43
N PHE A 222 -7.92 -33.76 -9.13
CA PHE A 222 -6.55 -33.24 -9.09
C PHE A 222 -6.42 -31.84 -9.72
N ILE A 223 -7.10 -31.58 -10.84
CA ILE A 223 -7.11 -30.24 -11.47
C ILE A 223 -7.73 -29.21 -10.53
N ARG A 224 -8.84 -29.54 -9.85
CA ARG A 224 -9.46 -28.63 -8.88
C ARG A 224 -8.55 -28.36 -7.69
N ALA A 225 -7.86 -29.38 -7.18
CA ALA A 225 -6.89 -29.22 -6.11
C ALA A 225 -5.71 -28.31 -6.53
N LEU A 226 -5.21 -28.45 -7.76
CA LEU A 226 -4.22 -27.53 -8.34
C LEU A 226 -4.74 -26.09 -8.38
N LEU A 227 -5.92 -25.87 -8.96
CA LEU A 227 -6.52 -24.55 -9.07
C LEU A 227 -6.77 -23.92 -7.69
N ASN A 228 -7.22 -24.70 -6.73
CA ASN A 228 -7.40 -24.24 -5.35
C ASN A 228 -6.07 -23.83 -4.72
N SER A 229 -5.01 -24.60 -4.96
CA SER A 229 -3.66 -24.27 -4.48
C SER A 229 -3.18 -22.95 -5.07
N LEU A 230 -3.27 -22.79 -6.39
CA LEU A 230 -2.87 -21.54 -7.07
C LEU A 230 -3.69 -20.33 -6.62
N ARG A 231 -5.00 -20.51 -6.35
CA ARG A 231 -5.86 -19.46 -5.79
C ARG A 231 -5.46 -19.07 -4.36
N ARG A 232 -4.93 -20.00 -3.56
CA ARG A 232 -4.37 -19.72 -2.22
C ARG A 232 -3.01 -19.03 -2.30
N LEU A 233 -2.22 -19.33 -3.34
CA LEU A 233 -0.90 -18.72 -3.56
C LEU A 233 -1.00 -17.28 -4.07
N HIS A 234 -1.97 -16.98 -4.94
CA HIS A 234 -2.13 -15.66 -5.55
C HIS A 234 -2.14 -14.49 -4.54
N PRO A 235 -2.95 -14.48 -3.47
CA PRO A 235 -2.94 -13.38 -2.50
C PRO A 235 -1.62 -13.28 -1.73
N MET A 236 -0.86 -14.38 -1.56
CA MET A 236 0.47 -14.33 -0.94
C MET A 236 1.46 -13.56 -1.84
N LEU A 237 1.39 -13.76 -3.16
CA LEU A 237 2.18 -13.01 -4.13
C LEU A 237 1.77 -11.53 -4.18
N ASP A 238 0.47 -11.23 -4.13
CA ASP A 238 -0.02 -9.85 -4.10
C ASP A 238 0.47 -9.12 -2.85
N ASN A 239 0.44 -9.78 -1.69
CA ASN A 239 0.98 -9.23 -0.43
C ASN A 239 2.49 -8.98 -0.53
N LEU A 240 3.27 -9.90 -1.12
CA LEU A 240 4.71 -9.67 -1.35
C LEU A 240 4.97 -8.48 -2.30
N ALA A 241 4.17 -8.35 -3.36
CA ALA A 241 4.25 -7.22 -4.30
C ALA A 241 3.84 -5.89 -3.64
N GLU A 242 2.85 -5.92 -2.74
CA GLU A 242 2.45 -4.78 -1.92
C GLU A 242 3.58 -4.40 -0.96
N ILE A 243 4.20 -5.36 -0.28
CA ILE A 243 5.36 -5.12 0.59
C ILE A 243 6.51 -4.51 -0.20
N LEU A 244 6.86 -5.05 -1.38
CA LEU A 244 7.86 -4.45 -2.26
C LEU A 244 7.49 -3.02 -2.68
N THR A 245 6.22 -2.77 -2.95
CA THR A 245 5.73 -1.42 -3.29
C THR A 245 5.82 -0.48 -2.10
N LYS A 246 5.48 -0.94 -0.89
CA LYS A 246 5.61 -0.18 0.37
C LYS A 246 7.08 0.10 0.69
N LEU A 247 7.97 -0.89 0.56
CA LEU A 247 9.41 -0.73 0.75
C LEU A 247 10.04 0.20 -0.30
N ARG A 248 9.55 0.19 -1.55
CA ARG A 248 9.98 1.14 -2.60
C ARG A 248 9.43 2.54 -2.40
N ARG A 249 8.17 2.65 -1.98
CA ARG A 249 7.51 3.93 -1.69
C ARG A 249 8.02 4.53 -0.40
N ARG A 250 8.63 3.73 0.48
CA ARG A 250 9.46 4.20 1.58
C ARG A 250 10.59 5.00 0.93
N PRO A 251 10.47 6.32 0.95
CA PRO A 251 11.44 7.14 0.29
C PRO A 251 12.72 7.04 1.11
N THR A 252 13.87 7.13 0.48
CA THR A 252 15.10 7.57 1.15
C THR A 252 14.99 9.04 1.65
N ALA A 253 13.77 9.54 1.93
CA ALA A 253 13.41 10.89 2.39
C ALA A 253 11.87 11.01 2.56
N ASN A 254 11.35 10.93 3.80
CA ASN A 254 9.94 11.12 4.27
C ASN A 254 9.33 9.92 4.99
N THR A 255 9.86 9.64 6.17
CA THR A 255 9.04 9.42 7.37
C THR A 255 9.82 10.09 8.48
N SER A 256 9.38 11.24 8.98
CA SER A 256 9.98 11.88 10.14
C SER A 256 9.43 11.21 11.40
N PRO A 257 10.20 10.39 12.14
CA PRO A 257 9.96 10.22 13.56
C PRO A 257 10.26 11.54 14.29
N PRO A 258 9.65 11.76 15.47
CA PRO A 258 9.67 13.05 16.13
C PRO A 258 11.09 13.37 16.63
N HIS A 259 11.64 14.46 16.11
CA HIS A 259 12.97 15.02 16.39
C HIS A 259 14.18 14.29 15.76
N GLU A 260 14.32 14.37 14.43
CA GLU A 260 15.65 14.26 13.80
C GLU A 260 16.05 15.60 13.14
N PHE A 261 17.29 16.00 13.40
CA PHE A 261 17.90 17.24 12.95
C PHE A 261 17.79 17.47 11.44
N ARG A 262 17.09 18.54 11.05
CA ARG A 262 17.00 19.02 9.67
C ARG A 262 18.10 20.06 9.39
N PRO A 263 19.09 19.78 8.53
CA PRO A 263 20.20 20.69 8.28
C PRO A 263 19.77 22.02 7.62
N ASP A 264 18.61 22.03 6.94
CA ASP A 264 18.03 23.21 6.33
C ASP A 264 17.16 24.02 7.31
N PHE A 265 16.76 23.45 8.45
CA PHE A 265 16.01 24.16 9.48
C PHE A 265 16.98 24.76 10.52
N PRO A 266 17.06 26.09 10.66
CA PRO A 266 18.03 26.72 11.54
C PRO A 266 17.83 26.30 13.00
N HIS A 267 18.89 25.81 13.64
CA HIS A 267 18.87 25.59 15.09
C HIS A 267 18.54 26.88 15.84
N GLY A 268 17.56 26.84 16.74
CA GLY A 268 17.10 28.02 17.47
C GLY A 268 16.28 28.99 16.63
N SER A 269 15.76 28.54 15.48
CA SER A 269 14.71 29.22 14.74
C SER A 269 13.53 29.55 15.66
N ASP A 270 12.90 30.68 15.41
CA ASP A 270 11.66 31.09 16.08
C ASP A 270 10.42 30.39 15.49
N PHE A 271 10.59 29.73 14.34
CA PHE A 271 9.57 28.94 13.67
C PHE A 271 9.57 27.49 14.17
N ILE A 272 8.41 26.85 14.09
CA ILE A 272 8.20 25.44 14.35
C ILE A 272 8.69 24.65 13.14
N ASP A 273 9.26 23.47 13.38
CA ASP A 273 9.62 22.51 12.34
C ASP A 273 8.47 21.51 12.16
N ASP A 274 7.51 21.84 11.31
CA ASP A 274 6.25 21.09 11.18
C ASP A 274 6.30 19.92 10.19
N GLY A 275 7.46 19.68 9.57
CA GLY A 275 7.56 18.65 8.55
C GLY A 275 7.69 19.21 7.13
N GLU A 276 7.19 20.41 6.89
CA GLU A 276 7.13 21.05 5.58
C GLU A 276 8.41 21.88 5.37
N GLY A 277 9.02 21.81 4.18
CA GLY A 277 10.38 22.35 3.97
C GLY A 277 10.55 23.82 4.38
N PHE A 278 11.73 24.18 4.89
CA PHE A 278 12.03 25.53 5.36
C PHE A 278 12.63 26.42 4.28
N SER A 279 12.10 27.63 4.12
CA SER A 279 12.65 28.67 3.25
C SER A 279 13.13 29.86 4.08
N GLU A 280 14.46 30.11 4.10
CA GLU A 280 15.03 31.27 4.80
C GLU A 280 14.49 32.59 4.20
N ARG A 281 14.22 32.62 2.89
CA ARG A 281 13.62 33.79 2.23
C ARG A 281 12.22 34.08 2.76
N ALA A 282 11.39 33.06 2.89
CA ALA A 282 10.07 33.18 3.48
C ALA A 282 10.16 33.55 4.97
N ALA A 283 11.10 32.95 5.71
CA ALA A 283 11.37 33.28 7.11
C ALA A 283 11.68 34.78 7.29
N ASP A 284 12.56 35.33 6.46
CA ASP A 284 12.89 36.75 6.45
C ASP A 284 11.70 37.64 6.08
N ALA A 285 10.86 37.21 5.13
CA ALA A 285 9.64 37.93 4.78
C ALA A 285 8.65 37.94 5.96
N TYR A 286 8.43 36.80 6.60
CA TYR A 286 7.54 36.66 7.75
C TYR A 286 8.01 37.55 8.92
N ARG A 287 9.31 37.59 9.22
CA ARG A 287 9.89 38.50 10.21
C ARG A 287 9.63 39.97 9.86
N ARG A 288 9.86 40.39 8.61
CA ARG A 288 9.56 41.76 8.16
C ARG A 288 8.08 42.10 8.29
N ILE A 289 7.18 41.20 7.86
CA ILE A 289 5.72 41.41 7.91
C ILE A 289 5.24 41.54 9.36
N ARG A 290 5.77 40.72 10.26
CA ARG A 290 5.51 40.79 11.70
C ARG A 290 5.86 42.17 12.27
N GLU A 291 7.00 42.72 11.84
CA GLU A 291 7.55 43.99 12.30
C GLU A 291 6.95 45.24 11.60
N SER A 292 6.13 45.06 10.56
CA SER A 292 5.54 46.14 9.76
C SER A 292 4.00 46.21 9.83
N PRO A 293 3.39 46.44 11.01
CA PRO A 293 1.92 46.54 11.13
C PRO A 293 1.31 47.73 10.35
N ALA A 294 2.14 48.70 9.96
CA ALA A 294 1.72 49.85 9.15
C ALA A 294 1.40 49.47 7.68
N ASP A 295 1.76 48.26 7.23
CA ASP A 295 1.49 47.80 5.88
C ASP A 295 0.07 47.24 5.71
N THR A 296 -0.59 46.79 6.80
CA THR A 296 -1.95 46.21 6.77
C THR A 296 -2.97 47.11 6.06
N PRO A 297 -3.04 48.44 6.30
CA PRO A 297 -3.98 49.31 5.58
C PRO A 297 -3.72 49.38 4.07
N ALA A 298 -2.46 49.30 3.63
CA ALA A 298 -2.10 49.29 2.22
C ALA A 298 -2.51 47.96 1.56
N VAL A 299 -2.25 46.83 2.23
CA VAL A 299 -2.70 45.51 1.80
C VAL A 299 -4.22 45.48 1.64
N ALA A 300 -4.97 45.98 2.61
CA ALA A 300 -6.43 46.07 2.55
C ALA A 300 -6.91 46.93 1.37
N ALA A 301 -6.30 48.11 1.18
CA ALA A 301 -6.66 48.99 0.06
C ALA A 301 -6.37 48.36 -1.31
N ASN A 302 -5.24 47.67 -1.45
CA ASN A 302 -4.81 47.06 -2.71
C ASN A 302 -5.58 45.79 -3.07
N THR A 303 -6.07 45.05 -2.08
CA THR A 303 -6.81 43.79 -2.27
C THR A 303 -8.33 43.99 -2.23
N GLY A 304 -8.81 45.10 -1.65
CA GLY A 304 -10.23 45.36 -1.45
C GLY A 304 -10.85 44.60 -0.27
N ILE A 305 -10.04 43.94 0.56
CA ILE A 305 -10.50 43.18 1.74
C ILE A 305 -10.66 44.11 2.94
N ASP A 306 -11.65 43.85 3.81
CA ASP A 306 -11.84 44.62 5.06
C ASP A 306 -10.53 44.63 5.89
N PRO A 307 -10.04 45.82 6.31
CA PRO A 307 -8.81 45.94 7.11
C PRO A 307 -8.79 45.07 8.37
N ARG A 308 -9.95 44.78 8.98
CA ARG A 308 -10.06 43.91 10.16
C ARG A 308 -9.73 42.46 9.82
N ILE A 309 -10.12 41.99 8.64
CA ILE A 309 -9.84 40.62 8.18
C ILE A 309 -8.36 40.49 7.82
N VAL A 310 -7.80 41.48 7.12
CA VAL A 310 -6.36 41.52 6.79
C VAL A 310 -5.51 41.56 8.07
N GLU A 311 -5.89 42.36 9.07
CA GLU A 311 -5.18 42.38 10.35
C GLU A 311 -5.31 41.06 11.10
N GLY A 312 -6.50 40.44 11.10
CA GLY A 312 -6.69 39.11 11.70
C GLY A 312 -5.81 38.05 11.07
N MET A 313 -5.74 38.02 9.73
CA MET A 313 -4.82 37.18 8.97
C MET A 313 -3.36 37.45 9.34
N ARG A 314 -2.95 38.73 9.43
CA ARG A 314 -1.58 39.09 9.81
C ARG A 314 -1.22 38.57 11.19
N GLN A 315 -2.15 38.75 12.13
CA GLN A 315 -1.97 38.31 13.51
C GLN A 315 -1.85 36.79 13.58
N ASN A 316 -2.70 36.05 12.87
CA ASN A 316 -2.65 34.58 12.87
C ASN A 316 -1.35 34.04 12.29
N LEU A 317 -0.99 34.47 11.07
CA LEU A 317 0.13 33.89 10.33
C LEU A 317 1.50 34.34 10.83
N PHE A 318 1.65 35.62 11.16
CA PHE A 318 2.97 36.20 11.35
C PHE A 318 3.26 36.61 12.78
N VAL A 319 2.27 37.00 13.59
CA VAL A 319 2.51 37.67 14.89
C VAL A 319 2.29 36.76 16.08
N GLN A 320 1.24 35.94 16.06
CA GLN A 320 0.91 35.03 17.15
C GLN A 320 1.77 33.76 17.06
N GLN A 321 2.16 33.25 18.22
CA GLN A 321 2.69 31.90 18.34
C GLN A 321 1.56 30.96 18.69
N HIS A 322 1.56 29.79 18.08
CA HIS A 322 0.52 28.78 18.23
C HIS A 322 1.10 27.49 18.77
N ASP A 323 0.24 26.74 19.46
CA ASP A 323 0.50 25.38 19.89
C ASP A 323 0.24 24.46 18.67
N VAL A 324 1.30 24.00 18.00
CA VAL A 324 1.23 23.17 16.79
C VAL A 324 1.49 21.72 17.12
N ALA A 325 0.59 20.86 16.66
CA ALA A 325 0.71 19.42 16.82
C ALA A 325 1.76 18.87 15.83
N LEU A 326 2.88 18.40 16.35
CA LEU A 326 3.97 17.77 15.58
C LEU A 326 3.86 16.25 15.52
N GLY A 327 2.95 15.68 16.30
CA GLY A 327 2.68 14.26 16.38
C GLY A 327 1.64 13.95 17.45
N PRO A 328 1.31 12.67 17.64
CA PRO A 328 0.42 12.22 18.72
C PRO A 328 0.92 12.69 20.08
N ASP A 329 0.10 13.46 20.79
CA ASP A 329 0.38 14.09 22.09
C ASP A 329 1.63 14.99 22.11
N GLN A 330 2.12 15.41 20.94
CA GLN A 330 3.29 16.27 20.79
C GLN A 330 2.89 17.62 20.26
N VAL A 331 3.11 18.63 21.09
CA VAL A 331 2.78 20.02 20.79
C VAL A 331 4.00 20.88 21.03
N GLU A 332 4.35 21.69 20.04
CA GLU A 332 5.37 22.73 20.16
C GLU A 332 4.72 24.10 20.01
N ARG A 333 5.18 25.06 20.82
CA ARG A 333 4.72 26.45 20.75
C ARG A 333 5.74 27.30 20.02
N GLY A 334 5.33 27.96 18.95
CA GLY A 334 6.19 28.78 18.12
C GLY A 334 5.46 29.41 16.95
N TYR A 335 6.19 30.01 16.01
CA TYR A 335 5.61 30.55 14.78
C TYR A 335 5.43 29.45 13.73
N PHE A 336 4.41 29.55 12.88
CA PHE A 336 4.21 28.59 11.79
C PHE A 336 5.40 28.54 10.83
N THR A 337 5.68 27.37 10.28
CA THR A 337 6.72 27.18 9.28
C THR A 337 6.46 28.10 8.08
N PRO A 338 7.45 28.90 7.63
CA PRO A 338 7.21 29.93 6.63
C PRO A 338 7.15 29.33 5.22
N HIS A 339 6.15 29.75 4.44
CA HIS A 339 5.98 29.31 3.05
C HIS A 339 6.19 30.44 2.04
N ASP A 340 6.87 30.11 0.95
CA ASP A 340 7.18 31.05 -0.13
C ASP A 340 5.93 31.62 -0.81
N ASP A 341 4.88 30.81 -1.00
CA ASP A 341 3.62 31.22 -1.65
C ASP A 341 2.87 32.28 -0.83
N ILE A 342 2.80 32.09 0.50
CA ILE A 342 2.19 33.04 1.43
C ILE A 342 3.00 34.34 1.49
N ALA A 343 4.33 34.24 1.55
CA ALA A 343 5.21 35.41 1.55
C ALA A 343 5.03 36.24 0.27
N ASP A 344 5.01 35.59 -0.90
CA ASP A 344 4.86 36.26 -2.19
C ASP A 344 3.49 36.94 -2.34
N LEU A 345 2.43 36.28 -1.90
CA LEU A 345 1.07 36.82 -1.87
C LEU A 345 1.00 38.07 -0.97
N TRP A 346 1.55 38.03 0.25
CA TRP A 346 1.53 39.18 1.15
C TRP A 346 2.34 40.37 0.64
N GLU A 347 3.57 40.11 0.17
CA GLU A 347 4.42 41.17 -0.36
C GLU A 347 3.83 41.79 -1.64
N GLY A 348 3.25 40.96 -2.51
CA GLY A 348 2.56 41.43 -3.71
C GLY A 348 1.31 42.25 -3.36
N ALA A 349 0.55 41.86 -2.35
CA ALA A 349 -0.59 42.62 -1.85
C ALA A 349 -0.15 43.97 -1.27
N THR A 350 0.97 43.98 -0.54
CA THR A 350 1.57 45.21 0.02
C THR A 350 1.99 46.17 -1.09
N ARG A 351 2.61 45.66 -2.17
CA ARG A 351 3.05 46.46 -3.32
C ARG A 351 1.93 46.82 -4.31
N GLY A 352 0.76 46.18 -4.20
CA GLY A 352 -0.33 46.33 -5.18
C GLY A 352 0.02 45.74 -6.55
N THR A 353 0.82 44.67 -6.57
CA THR A 353 1.30 44.01 -7.81
C THR A 353 0.62 42.68 -8.11
N LEU A 354 -0.33 42.25 -7.28
CA LEU A 354 -1.09 41.02 -7.52
C LEU A 354 -1.98 41.18 -8.75
N ASP A 355 -2.04 40.14 -9.57
CA ASP A 355 -3.05 40.05 -10.62
C ASP A 355 -4.41 39.59 -10.06
N ALA A 356 -5.42 39.48 -10.91
CA ALA A 356 -6.77 39.10 -10.46
C ALA A 356 -6.84 37.68 -9.86
N GLU A 357 -6.01 36.74 -10.33
CA GLU A 357 -5.96 35.38 -9.81
C GLU A 357 -5.32 35.38 -8.42
N ASP A 358 -4.20 36.07 -8.26
CA ASP A 358 -3.52 36.17 -6.98
C ASP A 358 -4.30 37.00 -5.95
N ILE A 359 -5.09 38.00 -6.36
CA ILE A 359 -6.06 38.67 -5.48
C ILE A 359 -7.11 37.68 -4.97
N SER A 360 -7.61 36.78 -5.83
CA SER A 360 -8.56 35.74 -5.41
C SER A 360 -7.91 34.77 -4.42
N ARG A 361 -6.66 34.34 -4.68
CA ARG A 361 -5.91 33.46 -3.77
C ARG A 361 -5.65 34.14 -2.43
N PHE A 362 -5.30 35.43 -2.43
CA PHE A 362 -5.11 36.21 -1.21
C PHE A 362 -6.42 36.33 -0.42
N ARG A 363 -7.55 36.55 -1.10
CA ARG A 363 -8.89 36.55 -0.49
C ARG A 363 -9.21 35.22 0.17
N ASP A 364 -9.01 34.10 -0.53
CA ASP A 364 -9.32 32.77 -0.01
C ASP A 364 -8.41 32.39 1.16
N LEU A 365 -7.14 32.82 1.11
CA LEU A 365 -6.21 32.73 2.24
C LEU A 365 -6.71 33.56 3.43
N ALA A 366 -7.08 34.83 3.23
CA ALA A 366 -7.60 35.68 4.30
C ALA A 366 -8.85 35.10 4.98
N ALA A 367 -9.74 34.48 4.20
CA ALA A 367 -10.91 33.78 4.72
C ALA A 367 -10.54 32.54 5.55
N HIS A 368 -9.58 31.74 5.08
CA HIS A 368 -9.06 30.58 5.80
C HIS A 368 -8.49 30.99 7.16
N GLU A 369 -7.54 31.94 7.16
CA GLU A 369 -6.84 32.39 8.36
C GLU A 369 -7.77 33.05 9.38
N TYR A 370 -8.76 33.80 8.91
CA TYR A 370 -9.73 34.44 9.80
C TYR A 370 -10.59 33.41 10.53
N VAL A 371 -11.16 32.44 9.80
CA VAL A 371 -12.01 31.40 10.39
C VAL A 371 -11.18 30.51 11.31
N GLU A 372 -9.98 30.12 10.89
CA GLU A 372 -9.06 29.34 11.73
C GLU A 372 -8.77 30.05 13.05
N ASN A 373 -8.32 31.30 13.01
CA ASN A 373 -8.01 32.07 14.21
C ASN A 373 -9.23 32.20 15.14
N LYS A 374 -10.43 32.44 14.60
CA LYS A 374 -11.65 32.53 15.39
C LYS A 374 -12.07 31.22 16.05
N LEU A 375 -11.85 30.09 15.37
CA LEU A 375 -12.08 28.77 15.97
C LEU A 375 -11.06 28.46 17.06
N MET A 376 -9.80 28.90 16.90
CA MET A 376 -8.79 28.80 17.96
C MET A 376 -9.14 29.68 19.17
N GLU A 377 -9.61 30.91 18.96
CA GLU A 377 -10.13 31.79 20.02
C GLU A 377 -11.32 31.14 20.77
N ALA A 378 -12.13 30.33 20.07
CA ALA A 378 -13.22 29.55 20.65
C ALA A 378 -12.77 28.24 21.34
N GLY A 379 -11.46 28.00 21.44
CA GLY A 379 -10.89 26.87 22.18
C GLY A 379 -10.75 25.57 21.38
N LEU A 380 -10.73 25.63 20.05
CA LEU A 380 -10.23 24.52 19.24
C LEU A 380 -8.69 24.58 19.18
N PRO A 381 -7.98 23.44 19.14
CA PRO A 381 -6.56 23.45 18.81
C PRO A 381 -6.37 23.84 17.33
N TYR A 382 -5.19 24.37 16.95
CA TYR A 382 -4.84 24.64 15.55
C TYR A 382 -5.08 23.40 14.68
N ARG A 383 -4.36 22.33 15.00
CA ARG A 383 -4.61 20.94 14.60
C ARG A 383 -4.64 20.07 15.84
N SER A 384 -5.42 19.00 15.82
CA SER A 384 -5.51 18.13 16.98
C SER A 384 -4.21 17.34 17.19
N ALA A 385 -3.69 17.38 18.41
CA ALA A 385 -2.61 16.50 18.86
C ALA A 385 -3.13 15.11 19.29
N HIS A 386 -4.44 14.86 19.26
CA HIS A 386 -4.99 13.58 19.65
C HIS A 386 -4.47 12.46 18.73
N PRO A 387 -4.10 11.27 19.24
CA PRO A 387 -3.61 10.17 18.40
C PRO A 387 -4.51 9.81 17.22
N ASP A 388 -5.83 9.87 17.38
CA ASP A 388 -6.81 9.61 16.30
C ASP A 388 -6.87 10.70 15.21
N ALA A 389 -6.10 11.78 15.37
CA ALA A 389 -5.90 12.81 14.36
C ALA A 389 -4.60 12.63 13.58
N PHE A 390 -3.95 11.46 13.69
CA PHE A 390 -2.78 11.11 12.88
C PHE A 390 -3.00 9.77 12.18
N ASP A 391 -2.45 9.62 10.97
CA ASP A 391 -2.37 8.33 10.31
C ASP A 391 -1.16 7.51 10.79
N ALA A 392 -1.01 6.31 10.22
CA ALA A 392 0.06 5.38 10.56
C ALA A 392 1.47 5.91 10.27
N ASP A 393 1.59 6.95 9.44
CA ASP A 393 2.85 7.59 9.07
C ASP A 393 3.13 8.84 9.95
N GLY A 394 2.28 9.12 10.94
CA GLY A 394 2.40 10.28 11.82
C GLY A 394 1.98 11.58 11.15
N VAL A 395 1.27 11.51 10.01
CA VAL A 395 0.75 12.69 9.33
C VAL A 395 -0.59 13.05 9.94
N ASN A 396 -0.78 14.34 10.24
CA ASN A 396 -2.05 14.83 10.76
C ASN A 396 -3.17 14.61 9.72
N ILE A 397 -4.25 13.95 10.12
CA ILE A 397 -5.41 13.65 9.29
C ILE A 397 -6.66 14.31 9.87
N LEU A 398 -7.63 14.54 8.98
CA LEU A 398 -8.95 15.06 9.37
C LEU A 398 -9.66 14.05 10.29
N SER A 399 -9.69 14.37 11.59
CA SER A 399 -10.36 13.56 12.60
C SER A 399 -11.75 14.09 12.89
N ARG A 400 -12.77 13.24 12.72
CA ARG A 400 -14.16 13.61 13.00
C ARG A 400 -14.38 13.98 14.47
N ASP A 401 -13.78 13.21 15.37
CA ASP A 401 -14.03 13.33 16.81
C ASP A 401 -13.08 14.32 17.48
N HIS A 402 -11.95 14.64 16.82
CA HIS A 402 -10.94 15.58 17.30
C HIS A 402 -10.55 16.60 16.22
N PRO A 403 -11.48 17.46 15.76
CA PRO A 403 -11.18 18.43 14.72
C PRO A 403 -10.31 19.59 15.23
N GLY A 404 -9.34 20.01 14.42
CA GLY A 404 -8.64 21.28 14.58
C GLY A 404 -9.35 22.46 13.92
N ALA A 405 -8.96 23.67 14.29
CA ALA A 405 -9.41 24.91 13.66
C ALA A 405 -8.98 24.97 12.18
N HIS A 406 -7.75 24.56 11.88
CA HIS A 406 -7.20 24.51 10.52
C HIS A 406 -8.00 23.57 9.63
N ASP A 407 -8.39 22.42 10.18
CA ASP A 407 -9.11 21.36 9.49
C ASP A 407 -10.54 21.75 9.10
N LEU A 408 -11.11 22.73 9.81
CA LEU A 408 -12.47 23.23 9.63
C LEU A 408 -12.52 24.55 8.86
N ALA A 409 -11.39 25.24 8.70
CA ALA A 409 -11.31 26.48 7.94
C ALA A 409 -11.67 26.26 6.45
N PRO A 410 -12.20 27.28 5.75
CA PRO A 410 -12.48 27.21 4.32
C PRO A 410 -11.27 26.69 3.52
N ASN A 411 -11.48 25.75 2.60
CA ASN A 411 -10.38 25.22 1.79
C ASN A 411 -9.96 26.23 0.71
N ARG A 412 -8.80 26.86 0.90
CA ARG A 412 -8.25 27.87 -0.04
C ARG A 412 -7.92 27.33 -1.43
N TRP A 413 -7.73 26.02 -1.58
CA TRP A 413 -7.40 25.36 -2.85
C TRP A 413 -8.63 24.87 -3.61
N ARG A 414 -9.83 25.03 -3.04
CA ARG A 414 -11.13 24.61 -3.61
C ARG A 414 -12.17 25.72 -3.48
N PRO A 415 -11.93 26.93 -4.03
CA PRO A 415 -12.81 28.08 -3.86
C PRO A 415 -14.23 27.87 -4.40
N GLU A 416 -14.41 26.94 -5.34
CA GLU A 416 -15.72 26.54 -5.86
C GLU A 416 -16.57 25.76 -4.84
N ALA A 417 -15.93 25.11 -3.86
CA ALA A 417 -16.56 24.27 -2.85
C ALA A 417 -15.77 24.27 -1.51
N PRO A 418 -15.57 25.43 -0.87
CA PRO A 418 -14.61 25.61 0.22
C PRO A 418 -14.93 24.74 1.45
N PHE A 419 -16.21 24.44 1.67
CA PHE A 419 -16.70 23.63 2.80
C PHE A 419 -17.00 22.17 2.42
N GLN A 420 -16.62 21.70 1.23
CA GLN A 420 -16.95 20.33 0.81
C GLN A 420 -16.40 19.26 1.75
N HIS A 421 -15.21 19.52 2.30
CA HIS A 421 -14.48 18.62 3.18
C HIS A 421 -15.17 18.43 4.55
N TRP A 422 -16.07 19.33 4.95
CA TRP A 422 -16.82 19.27 6.20
C TRP A 422 -17.62 17.98 6.41
N ARG A 423 -18.02 17.32 5.31
CA ARG A 423 -18.69 16.01 5.36
C ARG A 423 -17.86 14.96 6.10
N LYS A 424 -16.53 15.09 6.14
CA LYS A 424 -15.64 14.19 6.89
C LYS A 424 -15.80 14.35 8.41
N PHE A 425 -16.19 15.53 8.87
CA PHE A 425 -16.53 15.80 10.27
C PHE A 425 -18.01 15.53 10.60
N GLY A 426 -18.80 15.07 9.62
CA GLY A 426 -20.24 14.94 9.77
C GLY A 426 -20.99 16.28 9.79
N LEU A 427 -20.34 17.36 9.33
CA LEU A 427 -20.92 18.69 9.21
C LEU A 427 -21.49 18.90 7.80
N ASP A 428 -22.60 19.63 7.70
CA ASP A 428 -23.19 20.01 6.42
C ASP A 428 -22.81 21.45 6.04
N GLY A 429 -21.75 21.56 5.23
CA GLY A 429 -21.32 22.84 4.64
C GLY A 429 -22.00 23.18 3.31
N SER A 430 -22.94 22.36 2.81
CA SER A 430 -23.47 22.50 1.43
C SER A 430 -24.29 23.78 1.21
N ALA A 431 -24.86 24.34 2.28
CA ALA A 431 -25.61 25.59 2.27
C ALA A 431 -24.74 26.84 2.54
N LEU A 432 -23.51 26.67 3.06
CA LEU A 432 -22.63 27.79 3.39
C LEU A 432 -21.98 28.38 2.14
N ARG A 433 -21.95 29.71 2.06
CA ARG A 433 -21.29 30.46 1.00
C ARG A 433 -20.48 31.56 1.64
N MET A 434 -19.26 31.80 1.16
CA MET A 434 -18.49 32.97 1.55
C MET A 434 -18.93 34.14 0.67
N SER A 435 -19.21 35.29 1.27
CA SER A 435 -19.49 36.51 0.51
C SER A 435 -18.23 36.99 -0.22
N ASP A 436 -18.40 37.67 -1.35
CA ASP A 436 -17.26 38.14 -2.15
C ASP A 436 -16.35 39.09 -1.34
N ASP A 437 -16.95 39.89 -0.45
CA ASP A 437 -16.27 40.84 0.45
C ASP A 437 -15.85 40.24 1.81
N LEU A 438 -16.08 38.94 2.03
CA LEU A 438 -15.81 38.22 3.28
C LEU A 438 -16.54 38.77 4.52
N SER A 439 -17.58 39.59 4.35
CA SER A 439 -18.37 40.16 5.46
C SER A 439 -19.10 39.12 6.32
N ASN A 440 -19.31 37.90 5.82
CA ASN A 440 -20.06 36.86 6.52
C ASN A 440 -19.21 35.77 7.19
N LEU A 441 -17.90 35.99 7.36
CA LEU A 441 -17.02 34.99 7.99
C LEU A 441 -17.41 34.65 9.44
N ASP A 442 -17.94 35.61 10.21
CA ASP A 442 -18.45 35.34 11.56
C ASP A 442 -19.65 34.36 11.54
N GLU A 443 -20.52 34.45 10.53
CA GLU A 443 -21.64 33.50 10.37
C GLU A 443 -21.15 32.09 10.06
N ILE A 444 -20.04 31.98 9.34
CA ILE A 444 -19.38 30.71 9.03
C ILE A 444 -18.77 30.11 10.31
N VAL A 445 -18.04 30.90 11.10
CA VAL A 445 -17.50 30.47 12.41
C VAL A 445 -18.62 29.96 13.31
N ASP A 446 -19.70 30.73 13.43
CA ASP A 446 -20.87 30.38 14.21
C ASP A 446 -21.53 29.08 13.71
N ALA A 447 -21.60 28.88 12.40
CA ALA A 447 -22.13 27.65 11.82
C ALA A 447 -21.24 26.44 12.13
N THR A 448 -19.91 26.60 12.09
CA THR A 448 -18.95 25.57 12.48
C THR A 448 -19.15 25.17 13.94
N LEU A 449 -19.15 26.15 14.86
CA LEU A 449 -19.26 25.88 16.30
C LEU A 449 -20.58 25.21 16.66
N ARG A 450 -21.70 25.70 16.12
CA ARG A 450 -23.01 25.03 16.27
C ARG A 450 -23.00 23.60 15.76
N GLY A 451 -22.35 23.36 14.61
CA GLY A 451 -22.20 22.03 14.03
C GLY A 451 -21.45 21.05 14.94
N LEU A 452 -20.47 21.56 15.70
CA LEU A 452 -19.72 20.80 16.71
C LEU A 452 -20.44 20.70 18.06
N GLY A 453 -21.61 21.34 18.21
CA GLY A 453 -22.34 21.40 19.47
C GLY A 453 -21.69 22.28 20.54
N ARG A 454 -20.94 23.32 20.13
CA ARG A 454 -20.28 24.30 21.00
C ARG A 454 -21.02 25.63 21.07
#